data_AF-A0A848UQY9-F1
#
_entry.id   AF-A0A848UQY9-F1
#
_cell.length_a   1.000
_cell.length_b   1.000
_cell.length_c   1.000
_cell.angle_alpha   90.00
_cell.angle_beta   90.00
_cell.angle_gamma   90.00
#
_symmetry.space_group_name_H-M   'P 1'
#
loop_
_entity.id
_entity.type
_entity.pdbx_description
1 polymer ?
#
loop_
_entity_poly.entity_id
_entity_poly.type
_entity_poly.pdbx_seq_one_letter_code
_entity_poly.pdbx_strand_id
1 'polypeptide(L)'
;MKLNYRFIGYIGISAALLFGCGSTADIISTPIENIDTSPLKVTDLSDAEKKNWGHLDLERDTIPGMAVNRAYTEIIKGKKGKKTIVAVIDSGIDIDHEDLDDVIWTNKDEIPNNGKDDDNNGYIDDIHGWNFLGDAYNEQLEYVRILASGDTTNPDYNAAKAKYEEEYQLWMGRKTQYDQIAQAVKNADEALRKHLGKDNYTIEEVNAIKTEDPAVLQAVQIAQNVNANGIEMSDAVEEIEGIQEQINERLNYNLNKDFKGRTTKDD
;
A
#
# COMPACT_ATOMS: atom_id res chain seq x y z
N MET A 1 62.16 51.09 -41.47
CA MET A 1 61.05 51.53 -40.59
C MET A 1 59.95 50.48 -40.68
N LYS A 2 59.45 50.06 -39.52
CA LYS A 2 58.57 48.90 -39.23
C LYS A 2 57.64 48.44 -40.35
N LEU A 3 57.58 47.12 -40.55
CA LEU A 3 56.44 46.27 -40.94
C LEU A 3 57.00 44.81 -40.85
N ASN A 4 56.37 43.72 -40.40
CA ASN A 4 54.96 43.42 -40.15
C ASN A 4 54.81 41.98 -39.55
N TYR A 5 53.59 41.64 -39.11
CA TYR A 5 52.94 40.30 -38.94
C TYR A 5 53.21 39.35 -37.74
N ARG A 6 52.08 39.00 -37.08
CA ARG A 6 51.56 37.66 -36.65
C ARG A 6 52.59 36.55 -36.34
N PHE A 7 52.52 35.91 -35.16
CA PHE A 7 52.05 34.51 -35.04
C PHE A 7 52.03 34.02 -33.58
N ILE A 8 51.12 33.07 -33.37
CA ILE A 8 50.88 32.16 -32.26
C ILE A 8 52.16 31.51 -31.70
N GLY A 9 52.24 31.42 -30.37
CA GLY A 9 53.28 30.69 -29.65
C GLY A 9 52.75 30.10 -28.34
N TYR A 10 52.14 28.92 -28.45
CA TYR A 10 52.18 27.77 -27.55
C TYR A 10 52.32 27.97 -26.02
N ILE A 11 51.29 27.53 -25.28
CA ILE A 11 51.28 26.35 -24.39
C ILE A 11 52.31 26.43 -23.25
N GLY A 12 51.78 26.67 -22.04
CA GLY A 12 52.49 26.54 -20.77
C GLY A 12 51.49 26.25 -19.66
N ILE A 13 51.30 24.96 -19.40
CA ILE A 13 50.53 24.34 -18.32
C ILE A 13 50.82 25.01 -16.97
N SER A 14 49.78 25.35 -16.22
CA SER A 14 49.75 25.26 -14.75
C SER A 14 48.30 25.25 -14.29
N ALA A 15 47.77 24.03 -14.21
CA ALA A 15 46.56 23.73 -13.47
C ALA A 15 46.80 24.06 -11.98
N ALA A 16 46.12 25.07 -11.48
CA ALA A 16 45.71 25.17 -10.09
C ALA A 16 44.74 26.34 -10.01
N LEU A 17 43.48 26.02 -9.72
CA LEU A 17 42.51 26.78 -8.91
C LEU A 17 41.12 26.24 -9.27
N LEU A 18 40.95 24.93 -9.03
CA LEU A 18 39.65 24.37 -8.68
C LEU A 18 39.29 24.92 -7.30
N PHE A 19 38.83 26.17 -7.24
CA PHE A 19 37.97 26.60 -6.15
C PHE A 19 36.55 26.30 -6.59
N GLY A 20 36.08 25.14 -6.16
CA GLY A 20 34.65 24.85 -6.18
C GLY A 20 33.92 25.98 -5.46
N CYS A 21 32.84 26.44 -6.07
CA CYS A 21 31.76 27.09 -5.33
C CYS A 21 31.08 26.04 -4.45
N GLY A 22 31.81 25.51 -3.48
CA GLY A 22 31.21 24.97 -2.27
C GLY A 22 30.80 26.19 -1.46
N SER A 23 29.49 26.42 -1.37
CA SER A 23 28.95 27.38 -0.43
C SER A 23 29.46 27.01 0.97
N THR A 24 30.46 27.73 1.47
CA THR A 24 30.75 27.85 2.89
C THR A 24 29.85 28.91 3.49
N ALA A 25 28.58 28.97 3.05
CA ALA A 25 27.59 29.53 3.94
C ALA A 25 27.66 28.64 5.17
N ASP A 26 28.12 29.20 6.29
CA ASP A 26 27.95 28.59 7.58
C ASP A 26 26.53 28.05 7.59
N ILE A 27 26.37 26.75 7.87
CA ILE A 27 25.06 26.24 8.22
C ILE A 27 24.64 27.14 9.37
N ILE A 28 23.69 28.04 9.11
CA ILE A 28 23.03 28.80 10.14
C ILE A 28 22.28 27.73 10.90
N SER A 29 22.98 27.09 11.86
CA SER A 29 22.35 26.36 12.92
C SER A 29 21.44 27.39 13.53
N THR A 30 20.13 27.17 13.37
CA THR A 30 19.15 27.88 14.18
C THR A 30 19.69 27.85 15.61
N PRO A 31 19.79 29.02 16.28
CA PRO A 31 20.18 29.04 17.68
C PRO A 31 19.34 28.00 18.42
N ILE A 32 20.00 27.15 19.21
CA ILE A 32 19.35 26.14 20.06
C ILE A 32 18.26 26.77 20.96
N GLU A 33 18.28 28.09 21.13
CA GLU A 33 17.25 28.87 21.81
C GLU A 33 15.87 28.87 21.11
N ASN A 34 15.78 28.40 19.86
CA ASN A 34 14.51 28.14 19.16
C ASN A 34 14.20 26.63 19.05
N ILE A 35 14.73 25.80 19.95
CA ILE A 35 14.16 24.49 20.19
C ILE A 35 12.77 24.72 20.79
N ASP A 36 11.77 24.18 20.08
CA ASP A 36 10.38 24.00 20.46
C ASP A 36 10.16 24.14 21.98
N THR A 37 9.64 25.29 22.41
CA THR A 37 9.30 25.56 23.82
C THR A 37 8.01 24.86 24.24
N SER A 38 7.42 24.02 23.37
CA SER A 38 6.25 23.24 23.68
C SER A 38 6.55 22.26 24.81
N PRO A 39 5.66 22.16 25.81
CA PRO A 39 5.84 21.20 26.90
C PRO A 39 5.86 19.76 26.35
N LEU A 40 6.94 19.04 26.64
CA LEU A 40 7.11 17.64 26.22
C LEU A 40 6.28 16.71 27.10
N LYS A 41 5.59 15.74 26.47
CA LYS A 41 5.00 14.61 27.18
C LYS A 41 6.12 13.68 27.66
N VAL A 42 6.39 13.67 28.97
CA VAL A 42 7.46 12.87 29.61
C VAL A 42 6.96 11.60 30.31
N THR A 43 5.69 11.25 30.11
CA THR A 43 5.02 10.08 30.70
C THR A 43 4.25 9.32 29.63
N ASP A 44 4.07 8.01 29.82
CA ASP A 44 3.25 7.21 28.92
C ASP A 44 1.81 7.74 28.87
N LEU A 45 1.18 7.58 27.71
CA LEU A 45 -0.24 7.90 27.55
C LEU A 45 -1.08 6.97 28.43
N SER A 46 -1.99 7.56 29.18
CA SER A 46 -3.09 6.82 29.80
C SER A 46 -3.98 6.18 28.73
N ASP A 47 -4.76 5.17 29.10
CA ASP A 47 -5.66 4.50 28.15
C ASP A 47 -6.72 5.44 27.56
N ALA A 48 -7.16 6.43 28.34
CA ALA A 48 -8.09 7.46 27.87
C ALA A 48 -7.43 8.36 26.81
N GLU A 49 -6.18 8.79 27.04
CA GLU A 49 -5.42 9.56 26.06
C GLU A 49 -5.17 8.74 24.80
N LYS A 50 -4.80 7.45 24.91
CA LYS A 50 -4.60 6.58 23.73
C LYS A 50 -5.85 6.46 22.86
N LYS A 51 -7.03 6.38 23.47
CA LYS A 51 -8.30 6.26 22.73
C LYS A 51 -8.78 7.57 22.12
N ASN A 52 -8.29 8.72 22.57
CA ASN A 52 -8.82 10.04 22.18
C ASN A 52 -7.73 11.07 21.80
N TRP A 53 -6.49 10.63 21.56
CA TRP A 53 -5.33 11.51 21.37
C TRP A 53 -5.55 12.50 20.22
N GLY A 54 -6.25 12.10 19.16
CA GLY A 54 -6.51 12.94 17.99
C GLY A 54 -7.32 14.19 18.31
N HIS A 55 -8.05 14.22 19.42
CA HIS A 55 -8.84 15.38 19.85
C HIS A 55 -8.08 16.34 20.78
N LEU A 56 -6.90 15.93 21.26
CA LEU A 56 -6.08 16.68 22.22
C LEU A 56 -5.27 17.79 21.55
N ASP A 57 -4.69 18.66 22.36
CA ASP A 57 -3.96 19.86 21.97
C ASP A 57 -2.53 19.81 22.52
N LEU A 58 -1.55 20.19 21.68
CA LEU A 58 -0.14 20.12 22.04
C LEU A 58 0.21 21.05 23.21
N GLU A 59 -0.36 22.26 23.26
CA GLU A 59 -0.03 23.25 24.29
C GLU A 59 -0.65 22.88 25.65
N ARG A 60 -1.84 22.28 25.64
CA ARG A 60 -2.60 21.97 26.88
C ARG A 60 -2.35 20.59 27.42
N ASP A 61 -2.33 19.62 26.52
CA ASP A 61 -2.33 18.20 26.86
C ASP A 61 -0.95 17.59 26.62
N THR A 62 0.00 18.34 26.05
CA THR A 62 1.34 17.87 25.61
C THR A 62 1.28 16.79 24.52
N ILE A 63 0.11 16.61 23.88
CA ILE A 63 -0.16 15.55 22.91
C ILE A 63 -0.53 16.18 21.55
N PRO A 64 0.17 15.84 20.45
CA PRO A 64 -0.03 16.48 19.16
C PRO A 64 -1.29 15.94 18.43
N GLY A 65 -2.48 16.31 18.94
CA GLY A 65 -3.75 16.09 18.27
C GLY A 65 -4.20 17.30 17.43
N MET A 66 -5.43 17.23 16.91
CA MET A 66 -6.04 18.29 16.09
C MET A 66 -6.73 19.39 16.92
N ALA A 67 -6.56 19.39 18.25
CA ALA A 67 -7.17 20.35 19.18
C ALA A 67 -8.71 20.45 19.07
N VAL A 68 -9.37 19.34 18.72
CA VAL A 68 -10.83 19.26 18.51
C VAL A 68 -11.59 19.68 19.77
N ASN A 69 -11.18 19.17 20.94
CA ASN A 69 -11.83 19.51 22.21
C ASN A 69 -11.74 21.02 22.52
N ARG A 70 -10.58 21.63 22.22
CA ARG A 70 -10.37 23.07 22.38
C ARG A 70 -11.25 23.87 21.40
N ALA A 71 -11.34 23.43 20.15
CA ALA A 71 -12.21 24.07 19.17
C ALA A 71 -13.67 24.11 19.65
N TYR A 72 -14.21 22.97 20.14
CA TYR A 72 -15.56 22.90 20.71
C TYR A 72 -15.77 23.81 21.92
N THR A 73 -14.77 23.90 22.80
CA THR A 73 -14.89 24.65 24.05
C THR A 73 -14.63 26.15 23.92
N GLU A 74 -13.87 26.59 22.91
CA GLU A 74 -13.41 27.99 22.81
C GLU A 74 -13.80 28.68 21.51
N ILE A 75 -13.76 27.98 20.39
CA ILE A 75 -13.89 28.61 19.06
C ILE A 75 -15.33 28.57 18.58
N ILE A 76 -16.02 27.44 18.79
CA ILE A 76 -17.39 27.24 18.33
C ILE A 76 -18.40 27.16 19.47
N LYS A 77 -17.97 27.41 20.71
CA LYS A 77 -18.86 27.47 21.88
C LYS A 77 -19.94 28.53 21.68
N GLY A 78 -21.19 28.10 21.63
CA GLY A 78 -22.35 28.97 21.40
C GLY A 78 -22.61 29.32 19.92
N LYS A 79 -21.82 28.79 18.98
CA LYS A 79 -22.14 28.89 17.55
C LYS A 79 -23.16 27.83 17.18
N LYS A 80 -24.14 28.21 16.37
CA LYS A 80 -25.12 27.28 15.81
C LYS A 80 -24.53 26.65 14.54
N GLY A 81 -24.41 25.32 14.53
CA GLY A 81 -24.01 24.58 13.35
C GLY A 81 -25.06 24.66 12.24
N LYS A 82 -24.61 24.52 10.99
CA LYS A 82 -25.47 24.25 9.84
C LYS A 82 -25.29 22.77 9.49
N LYS A 83 -26.38 22.06 9.20
CA LYS A 83 -26.30 20.69 8.68
C LYS A 83 -25.64 20.77 7.30
N THR A 84 -24.53 20.04 7.15
CA THR A 84 -23.76 19.92 5.92
C THR A 84 -23.75 18.45 5.54
N ILE A 85 -24.04 18.16 4.27
CA ILE A 85 -23.90 16.81 3.73
C ILE A 85 -22.45 16.67 3.28
N VAL A 86 -21.79 15.60 3.72
CA VAL A 86 -20.41 15.27 3.39
C VAL A 86 -20.42 13.97 2.60
N ALA A 87 -19.89 13.97 1.38
CA ALA A 87 -19.71 12.76 0.60
C ALA A 87 -18.42 12.06 1.02
N VAL A 88 -18.52 10.79 1.38
CA VAL A 88 -17.37 9.93 1.69
C VAL A 88 -17.19 8.98 0.52
N ILE A 89 -16.04 9.06 -0.14
CA ILE A 89 -15.67 8.18 -1.27
C ILE A 89 -14.62 7.22 -0.74
N ASP A 90 -15.08 6.04 -0.33
CA ASP A 90 -14.26 5.01 0.31
C ASP A 90 -14.82 3.62 -0.06
N SER A 91 -14.43 2.60 0.68
CA SER A 91 -14.86 1.21 0.62
C SER A 91 -16.30 0.94 1.05
N GLY A 92 -17.06 2.00 1.39
CA GLY A 92 -18.42 1.92 1.91
C GLY A 92 -18.51 2.35 3.38
N ILE A 93 -19.70 2.20 3.96
CA ILE A 93 -19.97 2.50 5.36
C ILE A 93 -20.96 1.47 5.91
N ASP A 94 -20.77 1.08 7.17
CA ASP A 94 -21.76 0.30 7.89
C ASP A 94 -22.93 1.22 8.25
N ILE A 95 -24.01 1.14 7.47
CA ILE A 95 -25.20 1.98 7.66
C ILE A 95 -26.04 1.57 8.87
N ASP A 96 -25.79 0.38 9.44
CA ASP A 96 -26.49 -0.15 10.62
C ASP A 96 -25.66 0.07 11.92
N HIS A 97 -24.56 0.81 11.85
CA HIS A 97 -23.72 1.09 13.00
C HIS A 97 -24.37 2.09 13.96
N GLU A 98 -24.57 1.70 15.22
CA GLU A 98 -25.34 2.46 16.23
C GLU A 98 -24.91 3.93 16.41
N ASP A 99 -23.62 4.25 16.25
CA ASP A 99 -23.09 5.62 16.37
C ASP A 99 -23.27 6.47 15.09
N LEU A 100 -23.71 5.86 14.00
CA LEU A 100 -23.92 6.50 12.70
C LEU A 100 -25.39 6.66 12.31
N ASP A 101 -26.31 5.87 12.89
CA ASP A 101 -27.75 5.84 12.58
C ASP A 101 -28.38 7.24 12.41
N ASP A 102 -28.03 8.19 13.27
CA ASP A 102 -28.61 9.54 13.28
C ASP A 102 -27.94 10.52 12.28
N VAL A 103 -26.80 10.16 11.69
CA VAL A 103 -25.98 11.04 10.84
C VAL A 103 -25.85 10.56 9.39
N ILE A 104 -26.24 9.33 9.08
CA ILE A 104 -26.27 8.83 7.70
C ILE A 104 -27.23 9.68 6.85
N TRP A 105 -26.80 10.01 5.63
CA TRP A 105 -27.64 10.72 4.67
C TRP A 105 -28.67 9.78 4.06
N THR A 106 -29.87 10.30 3.77
CA THR A 106 -30.94 9.55 3.09
C THR A 106 -31.37 10.31 1.86
N ASN A 107 -31.35 9.66 0.69
CA ASN A 107 -31.96 10.18 -0.52
C ASN A 107 -33.47 10.21 -0.32
N LYS A 108 -34.05 11.41 -0.32
CA LYS A 108 -35.50 11.60 -0.11
C LYS A 108 -36.29 11.56 -1.41
N ASP A 109 -35.59 11.61 -2.53
CA ASP A 109 -36.19 11.57 -3.85
C ASP A 109 -36.35 10.13 -4.36
N GLU A 110 -35.84 9.14 -3.60
CA GLU A 110 -35.97 7.70 -3.85
C GLU A 110 -37.04 7.01 -2.98
N ILE A 111 -37.69 5.97 -3.54
CA ILE A 111 -38.60 5.08 -2.81
C ILE A 111 -37.89 3.75 -2.55
N PRO A 112 -37.55 3.42 -1.30
CA PRO A 112 -36.75 2.23 -0.99
C PRO A 112 -37.32 0.91 -1.54
N ASN A 113 -36.46 0.14 -2.20
CA ASN A 113 -36.69 -1.23 -2.68
C ASN A 113 -37.80 -1.33 -3.73
N ASN A 114 -37.97 -0.31 -4.57
CA ASN A 114 -38.96 -0.36 -5.65
C ASN A 114 -38.36 -0.83 -7.00
N GLY A 115 -37.03 -0.97 -7.06
CA GLY A 115 -36.30 -1.43 -8.25
C GLY A 115 -36.25 -0.40 -9.37
N LYS A 116 -36.39 0.90 -9.06
CA LYS A 116 -36.36 2.01 -10.00
C LYS A 116 -35.40 3.09 -9.52
N ASP A 117 -34.97 3.90 -10.47
CA ASP A 117 -34.32 5.18 -10.26
C ASP A 117 -35.44 6.23 -10.29
N ASP A 118 -35.91 6.65 -9.12
CA ASP A 118 -37.06 7.55 -8.97
C ASP A 118 -36.66 9.01 -9.21
N ASP A 119 -35.42 9.38 -8.86
CA ASP A 119 -34.89 10.74 -9.03
C ASP A 119 -34.22 10.98 -10.40
N ASN A 120 -34.06 9.92 -11.20
CA ASN A 120 -33.43 9.88 -12.52
C ASN A 120 -31.95 10.31 -12.51
N ASN A 121 -31.22 9.99 -11.44
CA ASN A 121 -29.80 10.29 -11.30
C ASN A 121 -28.86 9.23 -11.90
N GLY A 122 -29.41 8.09 -12.35
CA GLY A 122 -28.67 6.97 -12.95
C GLY A 122 -28.46 5.78 -11.99
N TYR A 123 -28.89 5.87 -10.74
CA TYR A 123 -28.65 4.87 -9.69
C TYR A 123 -29.98 4.37 -9.12
N ILE A 124 -30.20 3.06 -9.21
CA ILE A 124 -31.46 2.44 -8.75
C ILE A 124 -31.44 2.26 -7.23
N ASP A 125 -32.44 2.79 -6.51
CA ASP A 125 -32.58 2.63 -5.06
C ASP A 125 -31.35 3.11 -4.24
N ASP A 126 -30.72 4.24 -4.59
CA ASP A 126 -29.51 4.79 -3.94
C ASP A 126 -29.78 5.51 -2.59
N ILE A 127 -30.51 4.84 -1.69
CA ILE A 127 -31.07 5.42 -0.46
C ILE A 127 -30.03 6.07 0.46
N HIS A 128 -28.83 5.48 0.59
CA HIS A 128 -27.78 5.96 1.50
C HIS A 128 -26.45 6.27 0.80
N GLY A 129 -26.50 6.38 -0.53
CA GLY A 129 -25.33 6.47 -1.39
C GLY A 129 -25.27 5.30 -2.37
N TRP A 130 -24.12 5.14 -3.04
CA TRP A 130 -23.98 4.21 -4.14
C TRP A 130 -22.69 3.39 -4.07
N ASN A 131 -22.78 2.13 -4.49
CA ASN A 131 -21.64 1.24 -4.65
C ASN A 131 -21.28 1.11 -6.13
N PHE A 132 -20.27 1.88 -6.57
CA PHE A 132 -19.77 1.89 -7.95
C PHE A 132 -19.06 0.60 -8.40
N LEU A 133 -18.79 -0.34 -7.50
CA LEU A 133 -18.25 -1.65 -7.85
C LEU A 133 -19.37 -2.68 -8.07
N GLY A 134 -20.53 -2.48 -7.44
CA GLY A 134 -21.59 -3.48 -7.35
C GLY A 134 -21.14 -4.69 -6.54
N ASP A 135 -21.44 -5.90 -7.02
CA ASP A 135 -21.05 -7.15 -6.35
C ASP A 135 -19.56 -7.50 -6.53
N ALA A 136 -18.79 -6.64 -7.22
CA ALA A 136 -17.39 -6.90 -7.49
C ALA A 136 -16.50 -6.48 -6.30
N TYR A 137 -15.70 -7.43 -5.82
CA TYR A 137 -14.67 -7.19 -4.80
C TYR A 137 -13.29 -6.89 -5.40
N ASN A 138 -13.04 -7.39 -6.61
CA ASN A 138 -11.78 -7.21 -7.29
C ASN A 138 -11.85 -6.03 -8.24
N GLU A 139 -10.76 -5.28 -8.37
CA GLU A 139 -10.68 -4.13 -9.27
C GLU A 139 -9.42 -4.14 -10.14
N GLN A 140 -9.49 -3.42 -11.26
CA GLN A 140 -8.31 -3.05 -12.05
C GLN A 140 -7.61 -1.84 -11.42
N LEU A 141 -6.29 -1.79 -11.50
CA LEU A 141 -5.53 -0.58 -11.13
C LEU A 141 -5.81 0.54 -12.15
N GLU A 142 -5.69 1.80 -11.72
CA GLU A 142 -6.03 2.96 -12.55
C GLU A 142 -5.30 2.98 -13.90
N TYR A 143 -3.98 2.75 -13.90
CA TYR A 143 -3.21 2.71 -15.13
C TYR A 143 -3.61 1.52 -16.04
N VAL A 144 -4.17 0.45 -15.49
CA VAL A 144 -4.70 -0.68 -16.26
C VAL A 144 -6.03 -0.31 -16.89
N ARG A 145 -6.88 0.45 -16.18
CA ARG A 145 -8.15 1.00 -16.70
C ARG A 145 -7.91 1.94 -17.89
N ILE A 146 -6.91 2.82 -17.80
CA ILE A 146 -6.52 3.71 -18.92
C ILE A 146 -6.14 2.90 -20.17
N LEU A 147 -5.44 1.77 -20.00
CA LEU A 147 -5.10 0.91 -21.12
C LEU A 147 -6.29 0.09 -21.63
N ALA A 148 -7.15 -0.36 -20.72
CA ALA A 148 -8.34 -1.14 -21.04
C ALA A 148 -9.42 -0.32 -21.77
N SER A 149 -9.46 1.01 -21.56
CA SER A 149 -10.38 1.91 -22.28
C SER A 149 -10.03 2.04 -23.77
N GLY A 150 -8.76 1.84 -24.12
CA GLY A 150 -8.25 2.02 -25.49
C GLY A 150 -8.13 3.48 -25.94
N ASP A 151 -8.37 4.45 -25.06
CA ASP A 151 -8.24 5.87 -25.38
C ASP A 151 -6.77 6.31 -25.38
N THR A 152 -6.16 6.30 -26.56
CA THR A 152 -4.78 6.74 -26.76
C THR A 152 -4.59 8.26 -26.68
N THR A 153 -5.67 9.04 -26.58
CA THR A 153 -5.61 10.51 -26.44
C THR A 153 -5.49 10.96 -24.99
N ASN A 154 -5.75 10.05 -24.03
CA ASN A 154 -5.55 10.31 -22.61
C ASN A 154 -4.09 10.75 -22.35
N PRO A 155 -3.86 11.89 -21.68
CA PRO A 155 -2.51 12.43 -21.44
C PRO A 155 -1.60 11.45 -20.68
N ASP A 156 -2.18 10.56 -19.89
CA ASP A 156 -1.47 9.59 -19.07
C ASP A 156 -1.27 8.23 -19.77
N TYR A 157 -1.80 8.02 -20.98
CA TYR A 157 -1.76 6.72 -21.67
C TYR A 157 -0.35 6.14 -21.80
N ASN A 158 0.62 6.97 -22.21
CA ASN A 158 2.00 6.52 -22.39
C ASN A 158 2.68 6.17 -21.05
N ALA A 159 2.40 6.94 -20.00
CA ALA A 159 2.92 6.66 -18.65
C ALA A 159 2.27 5.39 -18.07
N ALA A 160 0.96 5.23 -18.27
CA ALA A 160 0.21 4.04 -17.88
C ALA A 160 0.74 2.79 -18.58
N LYS A 161 1.04 2.89 -19.89
CA LYS A 161 1.62 1.79 -20.68
C LYS A 161 2.98 1.37 -20.15
N ALA A 162 3.89 2.31 -19.92
CA ALA A 162 5.22 2.01 -19.40
C ALA A 162 5.14 1.33 -18.02
N LYS A 163 4.31 1.88 -17.11
CA LYS A 163 4.09 1.31 -15.78
C LYS A 163 3.47 -0.09 -15.83
N TYR A 164 2.52 -0.32 -16.73
CA TYR A 164 1.92 -1.63 -16.94
C TYR A 164 2.95 -2.66 -17.40
N GLU A 165 3.78 -2.31 -18.39
CA GLU A 165 4.79 -3.23 -18.92
C GLU A 165 5.81 -3.61 -17.83
N GLU A 166 6.26 -2.65 -17.02
CA GLU A 166 7.14 -2.88 -15.87
C GLU A 166 6.48 -3.81 -14.82
N GLU A 167 5.30 -3.43 -14.33
CA GLU A 167 4.60 -4.19 -13.28
C GLU A 167 4.23 -5.59 -13.76
N TYR A 168 3.69 -5.74 -14.97
CA TYR A 168 3.26 -7.03 -15.49
C TYR A 168 4.44 -8.00 -15.62
N GLN A 169 5.60 -7.54 -16.13
CA GLN A 169 6.79 -8.38 -16.20
C GLN A 169 7.33 -8.74 -14.81
N LEU A 170 7.32 -7.79 -13.87
CA LEU A 170 7.71 -8.04 -12.48
C LEU A 170 6.85 -9.15 -11.85
N TRP A 171 5.52 -9.03 -11.96
CA TRP A 171 4.58 -9.97 -11.35
C TRP A 171 4.57 -11.34 -12.04
N MET A 172 4.76 -11.39 -13.37
CA MET A 172 4.96 -12.66 -14.09
C MET A 172 6.26 -13.36 -13.69
N GLY A 173 7.34 -12.59 -13.48
CA GLY A 173 8.61 -13.11 -12.96
C GLY A 173 8.44 -13.68 -11.54
N ARG A 174 7.77 -12.93 -10.65
CA ARG A 174 7.43 -13.39 -9.30
C ARG A 174 6.59 -14.66 -9.33
N LYS A 175 5.56 -14.73 -10.19
CA LYS A 175 4.75 -15.93 -10.37
C LYS A 175 5.61 -17.14 -10.70
N THR A 176 6.48 -17.02 -11.70
CA THR A 176 7.36 -18.11 -12.10
C THR A 176 8.28 -18.58 -10.96
N GLN A 177 8.87 -17.62 -10.23
CA GLN A 177 9.74 -17.92 -9.10
C GLN A 177 9.00 -18.61 -7.96
N TYR A 178 7.86 -18.06 -7.52
CA TYR A 178 7.10 -18.60 -6.39
C TYR A 178 6.40 -19.90 -6.73
N ASP A 179 5.96 -20.12 -7.97
CA ASP A 179 5.44 -21.42 -8.40
C ASP A 179 6.51 -22.51 -8.31
N GLN A 180 7.77 -22.21 -8.67
CA GLN A 180 8.89 -23.15 -8.52
C GLN A 180 9.22 -23.42 -7.05
N ILE A 181 9.24 -22.39 -6.21
CA ILE A 181 9.49 -22.53 -4.76
C ILE A 181 8.38 -23.35 -4.12
N ALA A 182 7.11 -23.03 -4.40
CA ALA A 182 5.95 -23.76 -3.90
C ALA A 182 6.04 -25.24 -4.25
N GLN A 183 6.35 -25.57 -5.51
CA GLN A 183 6.49 -26.95 -5.93
C GLN A 183 7.64 -27.66 -5.20
N ALA A 184 8.79 -27.01 -5.02
CA ALA A 184 9.92 -27.59 -4.31
C ALA A 184 9.60 -27.84 -2.83
N VAL A 185 8.98 -26.89 -2.15
CA VAL A 185 8.60 -26.99 -0.73
C VAL A 185 7.52 -28.05 -0.53
N LYS A 186 6.45 -28.05 -1.34
CA LYS A 186 5.38 -29.06 -1.27
C LYS A 186 5.90 -30.48 -1.52
N ASN A 187 6.74 -30.65 -2.53
CA ASN A 187 7.36 -31.96 -2.82
C ASN A 187 8.29 -32.42 -1.68
N ALA A 188 9.04 -31.49 -1.08
CA ALA A 188 9.91 -31.80 0.05
C ALA A 188 9.10 -32.21 1.27
N ASP A 189 8.03 -31.47 1.60
CA ASP A 189 7.13 -31.82 2.69
C ASP A 189 6.50 -33.20 2.48
N GLU A 190 5.94 -33.47 1.30
CA GLU A 190 5.37 -34.78 0.96
C GLU A 190 6.41 -35.92 1.10
N ALA A 191 7.64 -35.70 0.62
CA ALA A 191 8.70 -36.69 0.73
C ALA A 191 9.09 -36.98 2.19
N LEU A 192 9.17 -35.94 3.04
CA LEU A 192 9.48 -36.08 4.46
C LEU A 192 8.36 -36.79 5.21
N ARG A 193 7.10 -36.41 4.99
CA ARG A 193 5.93 -37.09 5.58
C ARG A 193 5.91 -38.57 5.23
N LYS A 194 6.14 -38.89 3.96
CA LYS A 194 6.19 -40.26 3.47
C LYS A 194 7.36 -41.06 4.05
N HIS A 195 8.53 -40.45 4.18
CA HIS A 195 9.71 -41.12 4.75
C HIS A 195 9.56 -41.38 6.24
N LEU A 196 9.02 -40.42 7.00
CA LEU A 196 8.81 -40.51 8.44
C LEU A 196 7.53 -41.29 8.83
N GLY A 197 6.59 -41.43 7.89
CA GLY A 197 5.30 -42.09 8.11
C GLY A 197 4.37 -41.29 9.02
N LYS A 198 4.46 -39.95 8.99
CA LYS A 198 3.68 -39.03 9.84
C LYS A 198 3.27 -37.80 9.05
N ASP A 199 2.12 -37.22 9.40
CA ASP A 199 1.63 -35.98 8.78
C ASP A 199 2.36 -34.74 9.30
N ASN A 200 2.81 -34.77 10.55
CA ASN A 200 3.58 -33.70 11.20
C ASN A 200 4.90 -34.26 11.72
N TYR A 201 5.96 -33.45 11.67
CA TYR A 201 7.31 -33.81 12.11
C TYR A 201 8.07 -32.58 12.58
N THR A 202 9.06 -32.77 13.46
CA THR A 202 9.93 -31.69 13.92
C THR A 202 11.23 -31.61 13.13
N ILE A 203 11.92 -30.48 13.20
CA ILE A 203 13.22 -30.33 12.53
C ILE A 203 14.28 -31.28 13.11
N GLU A 204 14.19 -31.66 14.39
CA GLU A 204 15.06 -32.66 15.00
C GLU A 204 14.87 -34.04 14.36
N GLU A 205 13.62 -34.42 14.07
CA GLU A 205 13.31 -35.67 13.37
C GLU A 205 13.87 -35.66 11.95
N VAL A 206 13.73 -34.52 11.25
CA VAL A 206 14.30 -34.32 9.90
C VAL A 206 15.83 -34.43 9.92
N ASN A 207 16.48 -33.80 10.90
CA ASN A 207 17.95 -33.82 11.03
C ASN A 207 18.50 -35.21 11.41
N ALA A 208 17.67 -36.09 11.98
CA ALA A 208 18.04 -37.45 12.32
C ALA A 208 17.93 -38.43 11.15
N ILE A 209 17.34 -38.02 10.02
CA ILE A 209 17.13 -38.87 8.83
C ILE A 209 18.48 -39.35 8.28
N LYS A 210 18.58 -40.66 8.05
CA LYS A 210 19.71 -41.30 7.35
C LYS A 210 19.15 -42.10 6.18
N THR A 211 19.45 -41.64 4.98
CA THR A 211 18.90 -42.23 3.74
C THR A 211 19.89 -42.05 2.60
N GLU A 212 19.84 -42.96 1.63
CA GLU A 212 20.57 -42.85 0.36
C GLU A 212 19.64 -42.34 -0.77
N ASP A 213 18.35 -42.15 -0.49
CA ASP A 213 17.38 -41.65 -1.45
C ASP A 213 17.65 -40.16 -1.77
N PRO A 214 18.02 -39.81 -3.02
CA PRO A 214 18.33 -38.43 -3.40
C PRO A 214 17.16 -37.46 -3.17
N ALA A 215 15.91 -37.91 -3.33
CA ALA A 215 14.74 -37.07 -3.15
C ALA A 215 14.54 -36.70 -1.67
N VAL A 216 14.74 -37.66 -0.77
CA VAL A 216 14.63 -37.41 0.68
C VAL A 216 15.80 -36.55 1.16
N LEU A 217 17.01 -36.76 0.64
CA LEU A 217 18.17 -35.90 0.94
C LEU A 217 17.93 -34.44 0.52
N GLN A 218 17.37 -34.22 -0.66
CA GLN A 218 17.00 -32.88 -1.11
C GLN A 218 15.93 -32.25 -0.21
N ALA A 219 14.93 -33.04 0.19
CA ALA A 219 13.86 -32.59 1.07
C ALA A 219 14.38 -32.17 2.46
N VAL A 220 15.32 -32.93 3.03
CA VAL A 220 16.01 -32.58 4.28
C VAL A 220 16.71 -31.22 4.15
N GLN A 221 17.44 -31.00 3.05
CA GLN A 221 18.15 -29.73 2.83
C GLN A 221 17.19 -28.53 2.72
N ILE A 222 16.04 -28.72 2.06
CA ILE A 222 15.00 -27.70 1.96
C ILE A 222 14.43 -27.39 3.35
N ALA A 223 14.04 -28.40 4.12
CA ALA A 223 13.51 -28.22 5.46
C ALA A 223 14.52 -27.54 6.41
N GLN A 224 15.81 -27.84 6.29
CA GLN A 224 16.87 -27.15 7.03
C GLN A 224 16.98 -25.67 6.67
N ASN A 225 16.88 -25.34 5.37
CA ASN A 225 16.90 -23.94 4.92
C ASN A 225 15.66 -23.18 5.40
N VAL A 226 14.49 -23.81 5.36
CA VAL A 226 13.24 -23.26 5.88
C VAL A 226 13.36 -22.96 7.37
N ASN A 227 13.79 -23.96 8.17
CA ASN A 227 13.98 -23.79 9.60
C ASN A 227 15.07 -22.76 9.95
N ALA A 228 16.10 -22.59 9.12
CA ALA A 228 17.12 -21.55 9.31
C ALA A 228 16.54 -20.13 9.21
N ASN A 229 15.39 -19.95 8.57
CA ASN A 229 14.64 -18.69 8.54
C ASN A 229 13.65 -18.55 9.72
N GLY A 230 13.64 -19.51 10.66
CA GLY A 230 12.83 -19.46 11.88
C GLY A 230 11.37 -19.90 11.72
N ILE A 231 11.04 -20.58 10.61
CA ILE A 231 9.69 -21.05 10.30
C ILE A 231 9.66 -22.58 10.21
N GLU A 232 8.54 -23.18 10.60
CA GLU A 232 8.32 -24.62 10.42
C GLU A 232 7.95 -24.93 8.96
N MET A 233 8.11 -26.20 8.56
CA MET A 233 7.87 -26.59 7.17
C MET A 233 6.39 -26.48 6.77
N SER A 234 5.45 -26.76 7.69
CA SER A 234 4.02 -26.57 7.47
C SER A 234 3.67 -25.11 7.24
N ASP A 235 4.22 -24.23 8.07
CA ASP A 235 3.97 -22.79 8.01
C ASP A 235 4.56 -22.21 6.72
N ALA A 236 5.73 -22.69 6.29
CA ALA A 236 6.31 -22.32 5.01
C ALA A 236 5.42 -22.69 3.81
N VAL A 237 4.74 -23.85 3.84
CA VAL A 237 3.78 -24.23 2.79
C VAL A 237 2.61 -23.24 2.76
N GLU A 238 2.03 -22.93 3.92
CA GLU A 238 0.89 -21.99 4.03
C GLU A 238 1.26 -20.57 3.60
N GLU A 239 2.41 -20.06 4.05
CA GLU A 239 2.91 -18.73 3.65
C GLU A 239 3.12 -18.63 2.14
N ILE A 240 3.72 -19.66 1.52
CA ILE A 240 3.94 -19.66 0.07
C ILE A 240 2.60 -19.72 -0.69
N GLU A 241 1.61 -20.47 -0.20
CA GLU A 241 0.27 -20.49 -0.80
C GLU A 241 -0.39 -19.11 -0.74
N GLY A 242 -0.31 -18.41 0.39
CA GLY A 242 -0.80 -17.03 0.51
C GLY A 242 -0.08 -16.06 -0.45
N ILE A 243 1.23 -16.21 -0.64
CA ILE A 243 1.98 -15.42 -1.62
C ILE A 243 1.51 -15.73 -3.05
N GLN A 244 1.30 -17.00 -3.39
CA GLN A 244 0.79 -17.39 -4.71
C GLN A 244 -0.61 -16.81 -4.96
N GLU A 245 -1.47 -16.80 -3.94
CA GLU A 245 -2.80 -16.19 -4.01
C GLU A 245 -2.71 -14.69 -4.34
N GLN A 246 -1.90 -13.93 -3.59
CA GLN A 246 -1.70 -12.49 -3.85
C GLN A 246 -1.14 -12.22 -5.25
N ILE A 247 -0.16 -13.02 -5.70
CA ILE A 247 0.39 -12.89 -7.06
C ILE A 247 -0.67 -13.16 -8.11
N ASN A 248 -1.47 -14.21 -7.92
CA ASN A 248 -2.53 -14.57 -8.85
C ASN A 248 -3.64 -13.52 -8.87
N GLU A 249 -4.05 -12.98 -7.72
CA GLU A 249 -5.01 -11.89 -7.63
C GLU A 249 -4.54 -10.67 -8.42
N ARG A 250 -3.27 -10.28 -8.21
CA ARG A 250 -2.65 -9.17 -8.93
C ARG A 250 -2.68 -9.37 -10.43
N LEU A 251 -2.35 -10.56 -10.93
CA LEU A 251 -2.31 -10.85 -12.36
C LEU A 251 -3.70 -11.05 -12.98
N ASN A 252 -4.60 -11.72 -12.27
CA ASN A 252 -5.90 -12.12 -12.80
C ASN A 252 -6.95 -11.00 -12.74
N TYR A 253 -6.79 -10.05 -11.81
CA TYR A 253 -7.74 -8.95 -11.62
C TYR A 253 -7.09 -7.58 -11.80
N ASN A 254 -6.12 -7.24 -10.96
CA ASN A 254 -5.57 -5.88 -10.93
C ASN A 254 -4.88 -5.47 -12.22
N LEU A 255 -4.09 -6.38 -12.80
CA LEU A 255 -3.33 -6.21 -14.05
C LEU A 255 -4.05 -6.79 -15.27
N ASN A 256 -5.23 -7.37 -15.11
CA ASN A 256 -5.95 -7.95 -16.22
C ASN A 256 -6.77 -6.88 -16.94
N LYS A 257 -6.37 -6.54 -18.17
CA LYS A 257 -7.07 -5.54 -19.00
C LYS A 257 -8.48 -5.97 -19.42
N ASP A 258 -8.73 -7.28 -19.46
CA ASP A 258 -10.01 -7.85 -19.87
C ASP A 258 -10.97 -8.01 -18.69
N PHE A 259 -10.46 -7.94 -17.45
CA PHE A 259 -11.28 -8.00 -16.25
C PHE A 259 -12.18 -6.77 -16.13
N LYS A 260 -13.43 -6.98 -15.72
CA LYS A 260 -14.43 -5.93 -15.50
C LYS A 260 -14.82 -5.93 -14.02
N GLY A 261 -14.14 -5.08 -13.26
CA GLY A 261 -14.36 -4.93 -11.81
C GLY A 261 -15.53 -4.02 -11.44
N ARG A 262 -16.23 -3.43 -12.41
CA ARG A 262 -17.48 -2.71 -12.19
C ARG A 262 -18.61 -3.45 -12.87
N THR A 263 -19.65 -3.74 -12.12
CA THR A 263 -20.78 -4.56 -12.58
C THR A 263 -22.07 -3.77 -12.71
N THR A 264 -22.08 -2.54 -12.20
CA THR A 264 -23.22 -1.63 -12.09
C THR A 264 -23.70 -1.06 -13.42
N LYS A 265 -22.89 -1.12 -14.50
CA LYS A 265 -23.21 -0.60 -15.84
C LYS A 265 -23.66 0.88 -15.83
N ASP A 266 -23.18 1.62 -14.85
CA ASP A 266 -23.37 3.05 -14.61
C ASP A 266 -22.28 3.92 -15.29
N ASP A 267 -21.48 3.29 -16.17
CA ASP A 267 -20.39 3.91 -16.95
C ASP A 267 -20.89 4.64 -18.21
#